data_AF-A0A7X7C2Y5-F1
#
_entry.id   AF-A0A7X7C2Y5-F1
#
_cell.length_a   1.000
_cell.length_b   1.000
_cell.length_c   1.000
_cell.angle_alpha   90.00
_cell.angle_beta   90.00
_cell.angle_gamma   90.00
#
_symmetry.space_group_name_H-M   'P 1'
#
loop_
_entity.id
_entity.type
_entity.pdbx_description
1 polymer ?
#
loop_
_entity_poly.entity_id
_entity_poly.type
_entity_poly.pdbx_seq_one_letter_code
_entity_poly.pdbx_strand_id
1 'polypeptide(L)' 'MKYIINSILVVFLLFYVSALHAQVPEGFYLSADGKSGAELKTALFNTIKKPKVIAYSKLWEAFANTDISKNNKVWD' A
#
# COMPACT_ATOMS: atom_id res chain seq x y z
N MET A 1 -5.22 -35.92 19.90
CA MET A 1 -4.29 -35.72 18.76
C MET A 1 -4.81 -34.72 17.74
N LYS A 2 -6.00 -34.90 17.16
CA LYS A 2 -6.61 -33.97 16.18
C LYS A 2 -6.67 -32.50 16.66
N TYR A 3 -7.15 -32.27 17.88
CA TYR A 3 -7.24 -30.91 18.44
C TYR A 3 -5.87 -30.23 18.64
N ILE A 4 -4.83 -31.00 18.96
CA ILE A 4 -3.47 -30.48 19.15
C ILE A 4 -2.88 -30.05 17.80
N ILE A 5 -3.07 -30.86 16.75
CA ILE A 5 -2.63 -30.52 15.39
C ILE A 5 -3.34 -29.26 14.90
N ASN A 6 -4.66 -29.14 15.13
CA ASN A 6 -5.42 -27.95 14.78
C ASN A 6 -4.94 -26.71 15.54
N SER A 7 -4.64 -26.83 16.84
CA SER A 7 -4.10 -25.71 17.62
C SER A 7 -2.73 -25.26 17.11
N ILE A 8 -1.84 -26.20 16.76
CA ILE A 8 -0.54 -25.88 16.16
C ILE A 8 -0.73 -25.14 14.83
N LEU A 9 -1.64 -25.62 13.97
CA LEU A 9 -1.94 -24.98 12.70
C LEU A 9 -2.46 -23.55 12.85
N VAL A 10 -3.33 -23.30 13.84
CA VAL A 10 -3.84 -21.96 14.17
C VAL A 10 -2.72 -21.04 14.65
N VAL A 11 -1.81 -21.52 15.51
CA VAL A 11 -0.66 -20.73 15.97
C VAL A 11 0.27 -20.38 14.81
N PHE A 12 0.54 -21.31 13.90
CA PHE A 12 1.31 -21.03 12.68
C PHE A 12 0.61 -20.01 11.79
N LEU A 13 -0.72 -20.09 11.63
CA LEU A 13 -1.48 -19.14 10.85
C LEU A 13 -1.43 -17.72 11.46
N LEU A 14 -1.58 -17.61 12.79
CA LEU A 14 -1.48 -16.33 13.50
C LEU A 14 -0.08 -15.72 13.36
N PHE A 15 0.97 -16.53 13.43
CA PHE A 15 2.34 -16.08 13.18
C PHE A 15 2.51 -15.58 11.74
N TYR A 16 1.95 -16.28 10.75
CA TYR A 16 2.03 -15.88 9.35
C TYR A 16 1.32 -14.55 9.06
N VAL A 17 0.14 -14.34 9.66
CA VAL A 17 -0.62 -13.08 9.51
C VAL A 17 0.12 -11.89 10.13
N SER A 18 0.88 -12.09 11.20
CA SER A 18 1.67 -11.01 11.82
C SER A 18 2.81 -10.48 10.94
N ALA A 19 3.23 -11.21 9.91
CA ALA A 19 4.24 -10.77 8.96
C ALA A 19 3.67 -9.94 7.79
N LEU A 20 2.33 -9.84 7.67
CA LEU A 20 1.68 -9.08 6.61
C LEU A 20 1.64 -7.59 6.97
N HIS A 21 2.53 -6.82 6.35
CA HIS A 21 2.50 -5.36 6.41
C HIS A 21 2.10 -4.79 5.06
N ALA A 22 1.20 -3.80 5.05
CA ALA A 22 0.89 -2.99 3.86
C ALA A 22 2.01 -1.96 3.60
N GLN A 23 3.26 -2.42 3.55
CA GLN A 23 4.42 -1.59 3.28
C GLN A 23 4.74 -1.59 1.79
N VAL A 24 5.26 -0.46 1.32
CA VAL A 24 5.91 -0.36 0.00
C VAL A 24 7.10 -1.32 -0.07
N PRO A 25 7.59 -1.66 -1.28
CA PRO A 25 8.79 -2.48 -1.42
C PRO A 25 9.97 -1.96 -0.59
N GLU A 26 10.82 -2.88 -0.14
CA GLU A 26 12.04 -2.51 0.58
C GLU A 26 12.83 -1.45 -0.22
N GLY A 27 13.27 -0.41 0.47
CA GLY A 27 14.07 0.65 -0.13
C GLY A 27 13.31 1.75 -0.86
N PHE A 28 11.98 1.67 -0.97
CA PHE A 28 11.18 2.63 -1.76
C PHE A 28 11.41 4.11 -1.38
N TYR A 29 11.66 4.40 -0.11
CA TYR A 29 11.91 5.77 0.40
C TYR A 29 13.37 6.06 0.77
N LEU A 30 14.33 5.18 0.47
CA LEU A 30 15.74 5.38 0.85
C LEU A 30 16.31 6.70 0.32
N SER A 31 15.90 7.10 -0.90
CA SER A 31 16.35 8.35 -1.51
C SER A 31 15.83 9.61 -0.81
N ALA A 32 14.80 9.48 0.02
CA ALA A 32 14.14 10.56 0.75
C ALA A 32 14.55 10.64 2.23
N ASP A 33 15.23 9.62 2.74
CA ASP A 33 15.62 9.55 4.16
C ASP A 33 16.52 10.72 4.55
N GLY A 34 16.23 11.32 5.72
CA GLY A 34 16.93 12.49 6.25
C GLY A 34 16.77 13.81 5.46
N LYS A 35 16.04 13.84 4.33
CA LYS A 35 15.86 15.05 3.52
C LYS A 35 14.68 15.89 3.99
N SER A 36 14.73 17.20 3.72
CA SER A 36 13.63 18.13 4.00
C SER A 36 13.45 19.16 2.88
N GLY A 37 12.34 19.92 2.93
CA GLY A 37 12.07 21.02 2.00
C GLY A 37 12.17 20.63 0.52
N ALA A 38 12.91 21.43 -0.26
CA ALA A 38 13.07 21.25 -1.69
C ALA A 38 13.79 19.93 -2.07
N GLU A 39 14.72 19.48 -1.24
CA GLU A 39 15.47 18.24 -1.46
C GLU A 39 14.56 17.02 -1.31
N LEU A 40 13.71 17.03 -0.27
CA LEU A 40 12.70 15.99 -0.06
C LEU A 40 11.71 15.93 -1.23
N LYS A 41 11.20 17.10 -1.66
CA LYS A 41 10.30 17.18 -2.82
C LYS A 41 10.92 16.57 -4.07
N THR A 42 12.19 16.87 -4.33
CA THR A 42 12.91 16.38 -5.51
C THR A 42 13.18 14.88 -5.41
N ALA A 43 13.53 14.36 -4.24
CA ALA A 43 13.71 12.94 -4.00
C ALA A 43 12.40 12.17 -4.27
N LEU A 44 11.29 12.61 -3.66
CA LEU A 44 9.99 11.99 -3.84
C LEU A 44 9.53 12.06 -5.30
N PHE A 45 9.69 13.21 -5.97
CA PHE A 45 9.41 13.34 -7.40
C PHE A 45 10.16 12.29 -8.21
N ASN A 46 11.47 12.13 -7.98
CA ASN A 46 12.24 11.13 -8.72
C ASN A 46 11.77 9.69 -8.48
N THR A 47 11.23 9.39 -7.30
CA THR A 47 10.60 8.09 -7.00
C THR A 47 9.29 7.89 -7.77
N ILE A 48 8.44 8.91 -7.90
CA ILE A 48 7.06 8.76 -8.42
C ILE A 48 6.83 9.32 -9.84
N LYS A 49 7.83 9.95 -10.48
CA LYS A 49 7.70 10.71 -11.74
C LYS A 49 7.19 9.94 -12.96
N LYS A 50 7.11 8.60 -12.90
CA LYS A 50 6.62 7.77 -14.00
C LYS A 50 5.35 7.00 -13.57
N PRO A 51 4.21 7.67 -13.41
CA PRO A 51 2.96 7.00 -13.09
C PRO A 51 2.46 6.18 -14.28
N LYS A 52 1.64 5.16 -14.00
CA LYS A 52 0.82 4.50 -15.02
C LYS A 52 -0.33 5.44 -15.40
N VAL A 53 -0.20 6.10 -16.54
CA VAL A 53 -1.25 6.99 -17.07
C VAL A 53 -2.41 6.15 -17.59
N ILE A 54 -3.63 6.51 -17.21
CA ILE A 54 -4.87 5.90 -17.70
C ILE A 54 -5.58 6.86 -18.66
N ALA A 55 -6.40 6.30 -19.56
CA ALA A 55 -7.22 7.09 -20.46
C ALA A 55 -8.31 7.87 -19.68
N TYR A 56 -8.68 9.04 -20.18
CA TYR A 56 -9.73 9.86 -19.55
C TYR A 56 -11.08 9.13 -19.46
N SER A 57 -11.40 8.28 -20.43
CA SER A 57 -12.60 7.42 -20.41
C SER A 57 -12.65 6.46 -19.22
N LYS A 58 -11.52 6.20 -18.55
CA LYS A 58 -11.39 5.33 -17.38
C LYS A 58 -11.37 6.09 -16.04
N LEU A 59 -11.52 7.41 -16.07
CA LEU A 59 -11.44 8.25 -14.87
C LEU A 59 -12.49 7.89 -13.81
N TRP A 60 -13.74 7.71 -14.22
CA TRP A 60 -14.82 7.33 -13.28
C TRP A 60 -14.59 5.96 -12.63
N GLU A 61 -14.02 4.99 -13.36
CA GLU A 61 -13.65 3.69 -12.81
C GLU A 61 -12.50 3.80 -11.80
N ALA A 62 -11.57 4.75 -12.00
CA ALA A 62 -10.46 4.97 -11.10
C ALA A 62 -10.93 5.50 -9.73
N PHE A 63 -11.81 6.51 -9.72
CA PHE A 63 -12.31 7.12 -8.48
C PHE A 63 -13.01 6.13 -7.54
N ALA A 64 -13.71 5.14 -8.08
CA ALA A 64 -14.31 4.07 -7.29
C ALA A 64 -13.27 3.25 -6.49
N ASN A 65 -12.01 3.23 -6.94
CA ASN A 65 -10.91 2.51 -6.30
C ASN A 65 -9.99 3.42 -5.47
N THR A 66 -9.75 4.65 -5.92
CA THR A 66 -8.77 5.57 -5.31
C THR A 66 -9.38 6.56 -4.34
N ASP A 67 -10.67 6.88 -4.49
CA ASP A 67 -11.33 8.01 -3.81
C ASP A 67 -12.65 7.57 -3.14
N ILE A 68 -12.76 6.29 -2.76
CA ILE A 68 -13.92 5.79 -2.02
C ILE A 68 -13.83 6.16 -0.53
N SER A 69 -14.88 6.78 -0.01
CA SER A 69 -15.04 7.04 1.42
C SER A 69 -15.40 5.76 2.17
N LYS A 70 -15.26 5.80 3.51
CA LYS A 70 -15.67 4.69 4.40
C LYS A 70 -17.16 4.32 4.28
N ASN A 71 -17.99 5.21 3.74
CA ASN A 71 -19.42 5.00 3.53
C ASN A 71 -19.74 4.49 2.11
N ASN A 72 -18.75 3.95 1.37
CA ASN A 72 -18.88 3.47 -0.01
C ASN A 72 -19.34 4.54 -1.03
N LYS A 73 -19.11 5.82 -0.74
CA LYS A 73 -19.35 6.92 -1.68
C LYS A 73 -18.02 7.47 -2.19
N VAL A 74 -17.90 7.70 -3.48
CA VAL A 74 -16.76 8.44 -4.06
C VAL A 74 -16.78 9.88 -3.53
N TRP A 75 -15.62 10.39 -3.10
CA TRP A 75 -15.46 11.81 -2.79
C TRP A 75 -15.65 12.61 -4.09
N ASP A 76 -16.71 13.42 -4.13
CA ASP A 76 -17.01 14.37 -5.21
C ASP A 76 -16.27 15.69 -4.95
#